data_AF-A0A3S5J9L5-F1
#
_entry.id   AF-A0A3S5J9L5-F1
#
_cell.length_a   1.000
_cell.length_b   1.000
_cell.length_c   1.000
_cell.angle_alpha   90.00
_cell.angle_beta   90.00
_cell.angle_gamma   90.00
#
_symmetry.space_group_name_H-M   'P 1'
#
loop_
_entity.id
_entity.type
_entity.pdbx_description
1 polymer ?
#
loop_
_entity_poly.entity_id
_entity_poly.type
_entity_poly.pdbx_seq_one_letter_code
_entity_poly.pdbx_strand_id
1 'polypeptide(L)'
;MNNLLTGKGWLKKREPTPLSRHQQTRAFICDAAISHLITHPHATMSDIAIAAGVGRAMLYRYFPSRDTLLRDLVATCVRETNEATAHIEADGLRGKAAIIECIRTLVPLGDKFQFLTNNWSPDPETQRRIYKDDREIEEVMADAIEIGDV
;
A
#
# COMPACT_ATOMS: atom_id res chain seq x y z
N MET A 1 -51.46 3.48 1.95
CA MET A 1 -51.00 3.52 0.53
C MET A 1 -49.91 4.58 0.45
N ASN A 2 -48.64 4.17 0.32
CA ASN A 2 -47.81 4.29 -0.91
C ASN A 2 -47.63 5.75 -1.38
N ASN A 3 -46.45 6.28 -1.72
CA ASN A 3 -45.10 5.74 -1.91
C ASN A 3 -44.10 6.93 -2.05
N LEU A 4 -42.84 6.69 -1.68
CA LEU A 4 -41.53 7.22 -2.12
C LEU A 4 -41.32 8.59 -2.84
N LEU A 5 -40.09 9.09 -2.58
CA LEU A 5 -39.18 9.95 -3.39
C LEU A 5 -39.12 11.45 -3.06
N THR A 6 -38.09 11.86 -2.32
CA THR A 6 -37.05 12.78 -2.86
C THR A 6 -35.77 12.68 -2.03
N GLY A 7 -34.85 11.83 -2.47
CA GLY A 7 -33.46 11.88 -2.03
C GLY A 7 -32.78 13.12 -2.62
N LYS A 8 -32.05 13.86 -1.78
CA LYS A 8 -31.09 14.88 -2.20
C LYS A 8 -29.85 14.85 -1.29
N GLY A 9 -28.80 14.19 -1.76
CA GLY A 9 -27.60 14.91 -2.20
C GLY A 9 -26.55 15.36 -1.18
N TRP A 10 -26.25 14.58 -0.13
CA TRP A 10 -25.15 14.90 0.80
C TRP A 10 -24.05 13.83 0.85
N LEU A 11 -23.56 13.41 -0.32
CA LEU A 11 -22.24 12.80 -0.46
C LEU A 11 -21.57 13.39 -1.69
N LYS A 12 -21.07 14.63 -1.58
CA LYS A 12 -19.99 15.06 -2.47
C LYS A 12 -18.80 14.15 -2.17
N LYS A 13 -18.67 13.03 -2.89
CA LYS A 13 -17.38 12.35 -3.02
C LYS A 13 -16.40 13.47 -3.40
N ARG A 14 -15.48 13.83 -2.49
CA ARG A 14 -14.39 14.73 -2.84
C ARG A 14 -13.64 14.03 -3.96
N GLU A 15 -13.77 14.53 -5.18
CA GLU A 15 -12.90 14.07 -6.26
C GLU A 15 -11.45 14.29 -5.78
N PRO A 16 -10.59 13.26 -5.83
CA PRO A 16 -9.23 13.39 -5.38
C PRO A 16 -8.57 14.52 -6.16
N THR A 17 -8.02 15.51 -5.45
CA THR A 17 -7.29 16.62 -6.08
C THR A 17 -6.21 16.03 -6.98
N PRO A 18 -6.13 16.41 -8.27
CA PRO A 18 -5.12 15.88 -9.17
C PRO A 18 -3.72 16.13 -8.60
N LEU A 19 -2.89 15.09 -8.60
CA LEU A 19 -1.50 15.20 -8.15
C LEU A 19 -0.77 16.28 -8.93
N SER A 20 0.04 17.09 -8.24
CA SER A 20 0.98 18.01 -8.90
C SER A 20 1.94 17.24 -9.80
N ARG A 21 2.47 17.89 -10.84
CA ARG A 21 3.48 17.30 -11.74
C ARG A 21 4.69 16.74 -10.99
N HIS A 22 5.07 17.38 -9.88
CA HIS A 22 6.13 16.92 -8.99
C HIS A 22 5.77 15.59 -8.31
N GLN A 23 4.55 15.48 -7.78
CA GLN A 23 4.06 14.24 -7.15
C GLN A 23 3.92 13.10 -8.16
N GLN A 24 3.44 13.37 -9.38
CA GLN A 24 3.36 12.36 -10.45
C GLN A 24 4.75 11.83 -10.83
N THR A 25 5.71 12.74 -11.01
CA THR A 25 7.11 12.36 -11.32
C THR A 25 7.70 11.53 -10.19
N ARG A 26 7.46 11.92 -8.93
CA ARG A 26 7.93 11.17 -7.76
C ARG A 26 7.33 9.76 -7.72
N ALA A 27 6.02 9.63 -7.95
CA ALA A 27 5.33 8.34 -7.97
C ALA A 27 5.89 7.42 -9.06
N PHE A 28 6.07 7.93 -10.27
CA PHE A 28 6.68 7.19 -11.38
C PHE A 28 8.10 6.69 -11.05
N ILE A 29 8.94 7.54 -10.44
CA ILE A 29 10.27 7.13 -9.99
C ILE A 29 10.16 6.03 -8.92
N CYS A 30 9.21 6.14 -7.99
CA CYS A 30 9.01 5.13 -6.94
C CYS A 30 8.64 3.78 -7.54
N ASP A 31 7.68 3.73 -8.46
CA ASP A 31 7.22 2.48 -9.08
C ASP A 31 8.35 1.79 -9.85
N ALA A 32 9.08 2.55 -10.67
CA ALA A 32 10.23 2.01 -11.41
C ALA A 32 11.35 1.52 -10.47
N ALA A 33 11.62 2.26 -9.38
CA ALA A 33 12.62 1.86 -8.40
C ALA A 33 12.21 0.57 -7.66
N ILE A 34 10.93 0.43 -7.27
CA ILE A 34 10.39 -0.76 -6.62
C ILE A 34 10.58 -1.99 -7.51
N SER A 35 10.07 -1.95 -8.75
CA SER A 35 10.18 -3.10 -9.67
C SER A 35 11.64 -3.46 -9.98
N HIS A 36 12.54 -2.47 -10.07
CA HIS A 36 13.96 -2.74 -10.31
C HIS A 36 14.68 -3.33 -9.09
N LEU A 37 14.41 -2.83 -7.88
CA LEU A 37 15.09 -3.25 -6.65
C LEU A 37 14.66 -4.65 -6.18
N ILE A 38 13.46 -5.11 -6.54
CA ILE A 38 13.02 -6.49 -6.26
C ILE A 38 13.95 -7.50 -6.94
N THR A 39 14.35 -7.21 -8.17
CA THR A 39 15.21 -8.08 -8.99
C THR A 39 16.69 -7.79 -8.78
N HIS A 40 17.04 -6.56 -8.42
CA HIS A 40 18.42 -6.10 -8.24
C HIS A 40 18.59 -5.35 -6.90
N PRO A 41 18.60 -6.06 -5.74
CA PRO A 41 18.60 -5.43 -4.42
C PRO A 41 19.80 -4.49 -4.18
N HIS A 42 20.93 -4.76 -4.83
CA HIS A 42 22.16 -3.98 -4.71
C HIS A 42 22.33 -2.91 -5.79
N ALA A 43 21.30 -2.63 -6.60
CA ALA A 43 21.34 -1.59 -7.62
C ALA A 43 21.73 -0.23 -7.02
N THR A 44 22.58 0.49 -7.75
CA THR A 44 23.04 1.82 -7.36
C THR A 44 21.99 2.88 -7.70
N MET A 45 22.14 4.08 -7.13
CA MET A 45 21.32 5.24 -7.53
C MET A 45 21.40 5.53 -9.04
N SER A 46 22.53 5.21 -9.70
CA SER A 46 22.67 5.40 -11.14
C SER A 46 21.85 4.38 -11.93
N ASP A 47 21.87 3.12 -11.51
CA ASP A 47 21.10 2.03 -12.14
C ASP A 47 19.60 2.31 -12.01
N ILE A 48 19.16 2.78 -10.84
CA ILE A 48 17.77 3.16 -10.58
C ILE A 48 17.34 4.34 -11.46
N ALA A 49 18.20 5.35 -11.65
CA ALA A 49 17.90 6.48 -12.53
C ALA A 49 17.68 6.02 -13.97
N ILE A 50 18.52 5.09 -14.45
CA ILE A 50 18.40 4.48 -15.78
C ILE A 50 17.09 3.68 -15.89
N ALA A 51 16.81 2.82 -14.90
CA ALA A 51 15.59 2.01 -14.87
C ALA A 51 14.32 2.88 -14.85
N ALA A 52 14.34 4.01 -14.15
CA ALA A 52 13.26 4.98 -14.11
C ALA A 52 13.24 5.93 -15.32
N GLY A 53 14.17 5.84 -16.26
CA GLY A 53 14.22 6.73 -17.43
C GLY A 53 14.41 8.21 -17.07
N VAL A 54 15.03 8.52 -15.93
CA VAL A 54 15.28 9.90 -15.47
C VAL A 54 16.78 10.20 -15.39
N GLY A 55 17.15 11.47 -15.51
CA GLY A 55 18.54 11.89 -15.29
C GLY A 55 18.96 11.74 -13.82
N ARG A 56 20.23 11.40 -13.56
CA ARG A 56 20.78 11.26 -12.20
C ARG A 56 20.52 12.50 -11.33
N ALA A 57 20.75 13.70 -11.86
CA ALA A 57 20.48 14.95 -11.14
C ALA A 57 19.01 15.10 -10.75
N MET A 58 18.07 14.62 -11.57
CA MET A 58 16.65 14.62 -11.25
C MET A 58 16.36 13.64 -10.12
N LEU A 59 16.87 12.40 -10.19
CA LEU A 59 16.71 11.41 -9.13
C LEU A 59 17.23 11.95 -7.79
N TYR A 60 18.46 12.48 -7.75
CA TYR A 60 19.06 13.04 -6.54
C TYR A 60 18.31 14.26 -5.99
N ARG A 61 17.63 15.03 -6.84
CA ARG A 61 16.77 16.13 -6.40
C ARG A 61 15.56 15.63 -5.60
N TYR A 62 14.99 14.49 -5.97
CA TYR A 62 13.89 13.86 -5.22
C TYR A 62 14.39 13.04 -4.03
N PHE A 63 15.52 12.33 -4.20
CA PHE A 63 16.05 11.38 -3.24
C PHE A 63 17.57 11.59 -3.08
N PRO A 64 18.01 12.39 -2.10
CA PRO A 64 19.42 12.77 -1.96
C PRO A 64 20.37 11.60 -1.70
N SER A 65 19.87 10.47 -1.18
CA SER A 65 20.64 9.26 -0.93
C SER A 65 19.82 8.01 -1.18
N ARG A 66 20.51 6.87 -1.31
CA ARG A 66 19.87 5.55 -1.44
C ARG A 66 19.04 5.21 -0.20
N ASP A 67 19.52 5.54 1.00
CA ASP A 67 18.78 5.33 2.24
C ASP A 67 17.48 6.14 2.28
N THR A 68 17.52 7.40 1.82
CA THR A 68 16.32 8.23 1.74
C THR A 68 15.34 7.69 0.71
N LEU A 69 15.83 7.24 -0.45
CA LEU A 69 14.99 6.54 -1.43
C LEU A 69 14.32 5.31 -0.80
N LEU A 70 15.08 4.39 -0.20
CA LEU A 70 14.53 3.17 0.38
C LEU A 70 13.47 3.44 1.45
N ARG A 71 13.75 4.37 2.39
CA ARG A 71 12.78 4.74 3.42
C ARG A 71 11.48 5.27 2.81
N ASP A 72 11.60 6.11 1.79
CA ASP A 72 10.45 6.69 1.10
C ASP A 72 9.65 5.63 0.30
N LEU A 73 10.33 4.65 -0.30
CA LEU A 73 9.69 3.52 -0.97
C LEU A 73 8.92 2.66 0.03
N VAL A 74 9.54 2.29 1.16
CA VAL A 74 8.89 1.53 2.23
C VAL A 74 7.65 2.26 2.74
N ALA A 75 7.78 3.55 3.07
CA ALA A 75 6.65 4.36 3.52
C ALA A 75 5.55 4.49 2.46
N THR A 76 5.92 4.49 1.17
CA THR A 76 4.97 4.50 0.06
C THR A 76 4.21 3.20 -0.05
N CYS A 77 4.90 2.07 -0.03
CA CYS A 77 4.24 0.77 -0.09
C CYS A 77 3.33 0.54 1.12
N VAL A 78 3.74 0.91 2.35
CA VAL A 78 2.85 0.78 3.52
C VAL A 78 1.59 1.62 3.37
N ARG A 79 1.74 2.88 2.96
CA ARG A 79 0.59 3.76 2.76
C ARG A 79 -0.38 3.19 1.72
N GLU A 80 0.13 2.76 0.58
CA GLU A 80 -0.70 2.24 -0.51
C GLU A 80 -1.36 0.90 -0.15
N THR A 81 -0.66 0.02 0.58
CA THR A 81 -1.26 -1.20 1.14
C THR A 81 -2.41 -0.86 2.08
N ASN A 82 -2.19 0.05 3.04
CA ASN A 82 -3.23 0.46 4.00
C ASN A 82 -4.42 1.14 3.31
N GLU A 83 -4.15 2.03 2.35
CA GLU A 83 -5.20 2.70 1.57
C GLU A 83 -6.01 1.71 0.75
N ALA A 84 -5.34 0.70 0.16
CA ALA A 84 -5.99 -0.30 -0.65
C ALA A 84 -6.89 -1.23 0.19
N THR A 85 -6.49 -1.58 1.42
CA THR A 85 -7.25 -2.50 2.28
C THR A 85 -8.24 -1.80 3.21
N ALA A 86 -8.26 -0.46 3.27
CA ALA A 86 -9.09 0.30 4.20
C ALA A 86 -10.60 0.01 4.07
N HIS A 87 -11.08 -0.35 2.87
CA HIS A 87 -12.50 -0.66 2.67
C HIS A 87 -12.93 -1.96 3.33
N ILE A 88 -12.01 -2.91 3.53
CA ILE A 88 -12.34 -4.23 4.11
C ILE A 88 -12.87 -4.06 5.53
N GLU A 89 -12.22 -3.18 6.30
CA GLU A 89 -12.69 -2.78 7.63
C GLU A 89 -13.96 -1.93 7.55
N ALA A 90 -13.98 -0.93 6.67
CA ALA A 90 -15.10 0.02 6.55
C ALA A 90 -16.41 -0.66 6.14
N ASP A 91 -16.34 -1.68 5.29
CA ASP A 91 -17.47 -2.48 4.82
C ASP A 91 -17.83 -3.60 5.82
N GLY A 92 -17.08 -3.74 6.91
CA GLY A 92 -17.36 -4.73 7.95
C GLY A 92 -17.14 -6.17 7.50
N LEU A 93 -16.30 -6.43 6.49
CA LEU A 93 -16.05 -7.78 5.98
C LEU A 93 -15.33 -8.62 7.04
N ARG A 94 -15.76 -9.88 7.21
CA ARG A 94 -15.15 -10.82 8.17
C ARG A 94 -14.92 -12.18 7.51
N GLY A 95 -14.15 -13.03 8.19
CA GLY A 95 -13.86 -14.41 7.78
C GLY A 95 -13.46 -14.56 6.32
N LYS A 96 -14.04 -15.54 5.63
CA LYS A 96 -13.69 -15.86 4.25
C LYS A 96 -13.91 -14.71 3.28
N ALA A 97 -14.96 -13.91 3.48
CA ALA A 97 -15.20 -12.73 2.65
C ALA A 97 -14.08 -11.70 2.80
N ALA A 98 -13.61 -11.44 4.02
CA ALA A 98 -12.47 -10.56 4.27
C ALA A 98 -11.18 -11.10 3.66
N ILE A 99 -10.89 -12.40 3.82
CA ILE A 99 -9.68 -13.03 3.26
C ILE A 99 -9.66 -12.91 1.74
N ILE A 100 -10.77 -13.26 1.07
CA ILE A 100 -10.87 -13.18 -0.38
C ILE A 100 -10.66 -11.74 -0.86
N GLU A 101 -11.27 -10.77 -0.17
CA GLU A 101 -11.15 -9.36 -0.54
C GLU A 101 -9.74 -8.81 -0.27
N CYS A 102 -9.10 -9.20 0.83
CA CYS A 102 -7.68 -8.91 1.12
C CYS A 102 -6.80 -9.42 -0.02
N ILE A 103 -6.94 -10.69 -0.40
CA ILE A 103 -6.14 -11.28 -1.48
C ILE A 103 -6.38 -10.54 -2.80
N ARG A 104 -7.64 -10.29 -3.17
CA ARG A 104 -7.98 -9.55 -4.41
C ARG A 104 -7.39 -8.16 -4.44
N THR A 105 -7.37 -7.49 -3.29
CA THR A 105 -6.84 -6.13 -3.13
C THR A 105 -5.30 -6.11 -3.19
N LEU A 106 -4.65 -7.09 -2.57
CA LEU A 106 -3.19 -7.12 -2.45
C LEU A 106 -2.49 -7.74 -3.67
N VAL A 107 -3.14 -8.63 -4.42
CA VAL A 107 -2.56 -9.27 -5.62
C VAL A 107 -2.06 -8.22 -6.65
N PRO A 108 -2.81 -7.15 -6.99
CA PRO A 108 -2.32 -6.08 -7.87
C PRO A 108 -1.11 -5.32 -7.32
N LEU A 109 -0.87 -5.38 -5.99
CA LEU A 109 0.26 -4.72 -5.32
C LEU A 109 1.46 -5.67 -5.11
N GLY A 110 1.51 -6.82 -5.80
CA GLY A 110 2.51 -7.87 -5.59
C GLY A 110 3.96 -7.38 -5.52
N ASP A 111 4.38 -6.52 -6.44
CA ASP A 111 5.73 -5.91 -6.44
C ASP A 111 5.98 -5.10 -5.15
N LYS A 112 5.02 -4.27 -4.76
CA LYS A 112 5.12 -3.43 -3.56
C LYS A 112 5.14 -4.27 -2.30
N PHE A 113 4.36 -5.34 -2.26
CA PHE A 113 4.34 -6.29 -1.17
C PHE A 113 5.68 -7.04 -1.07
N GLN A 114 6.20 -7.56 -2.18
CA GLN A 114 7.51 -8.22 -2.23
C GLN A 114 8.66 -7.27 -1.84
N PHE A 115 8.59 -6.02 -2.29
CA PHE A 115 9.56 -5.01 -1.90
C PHE A 115 9.51 -4.74 -0.39
N LEU A 116 8.30 -4.60 0.18
CA LEU A 116 8.11 -4.46 1.62
C LEU A 116 8.69 -5.67 2.35
N THR A 117 8.33 -6.91 2.02
CA THR A 117 8.82 -8.08 2.74
C THR A 117 10.35 -8.18 2.77
N ASN A 118 11.03 -7.68 1.73
CA ASN A 118 12.49 -7.72 1.64
C ASN A 118 13.20 -6.55 2.35
N ASN A 119 12.52 -5.42 2.55
CA ASN A 119 13.13 -4.17 3.03
C ASN A 119 12.47 -3.61 4.31
N TRP A 120 11.38 -4.23 4.75
CA TRP A 120 10.66 -3.87 5.96
C TRP A 120 11.45 -4.30 7.19
N SER A 121 11.91 -3.30 7.96
CA SER A 121 12.56 -3.50 9.25
C SER A 121 11.93 -2.52 10.26
N PRO A 122 10.76 -2.86 10.82
CA PRO A 122 10.07 -1.99 11.76
C PRO A 122 10.90 -1.86 13.04
N ASP A 123 10.82 -0.71 13.70
CA ASP A 123 11.36 -0.58 15.04
C ASP A 123 10.60 -1.49 16.03
N PRO A 124 11.17 -1.82 17.19
CA PRO A 124 10.56 -2.75 18.14
C PRO A 124 9.18 -2.35 18.66
N GLU A 125 8.83 -1.05 18.66
CA GLU A 125 7.48 -0.59 19.03
C GLU A 125 6.49 -0.88 17.92
N THR A 126 6.84 -0.51 16.68
CA THR A 126 6.03 -0.82 15.49
C THR A 126 5.81 -2.33 15.35
N GLN A 127 6.87 -3.12 15.57
CA GLN A 127 6.79 -4.58 15.55
C GLN A 127 5.83 -5.12 16.63
N ARG A 128 5.90 -4.58 17.87
CA ARG A 128 4.98 -4.98 18.95
C ARG A 128 3.52 -4.63 18.66
N ARG A 129 3.26 -3.48 18.04
CA ARG A 129 1.90 -3.09 17.63
C ARG A 129 1.36 -4.04 16.57
N ILE A 130 2.13 -4.32 15.51
CA ILE A 130 1.72 -5.25 14.45
C ILE A 130 1.37 -6.63 15.03
N TYR A 131 2.22 -7.19 15.88
CA TYR A 131 1.92 -8.49 16.51
C TYR A 131 0.73 -8.47 17.50
N LYS A 132 0.40 -7.30 18.06
CA LYS A 132 -0.80 -7.15 18.89
C LYS A 132 -2.05 -7.13 18.01
N ASP A 133 -1.99 -6.43 16.89
CA ASP A 133 -3.07 -6.35 15.90
C ASP A 133 -3.27 -7.68 15.16
N ASP A 134 -2.18 -8.45 14.93
CA ASP A 134 -2.24 -9.82 14.38
C ASP A 134 -3.04 -10.77 15.29
N ARG A 135 -3.06 -10.55 16.61
CA ARG A 135 -3.90 -11.32 17.53
C ARG A 135 -5.39 -11.07 17.29
N GLU A 136 -5.75 -9.85 16.88
CA GLU A 136 -7.12 -9.51 16.47
C GLU A 136 -7.44 -10.12 15.10
N ILE A 137 -6.47 -10.22 14.17
CA ILE A 137 -6.63 -10.96 12.91
C ILE A 137 -6.79 -12.46 13.19
N GLU A 138 -5.98 -13.06 14.07
CA GLU A 138 -6.08 -14.45 14.47
C GLU A 138 -7.42 -14.75 15.14
N GLU A 139 -7.92 -13.86 16.01
CA GLU A 139 -9.25 -13.96 16.61
C GLU A 139 -10.35 -13.86 15.53
N VAL A 140 -10.26 -12.93 14.57
CA VAL A 140 -11.20 -12.82 13.43
C VAL A 140 -11.16 -14.04 12.51
N MET A 141 -9.99 -14.64 12.33
CA MET A 141 -9.80 -15.88 11.55
C MET A 141 -10.32 -17.10 12.32
N ALA A 142 -10.13 -17.15 13.64
CA ALA A 142 -10.65 -18.20 14.51
C ALA A 142 -12.18 -18.18 14.57
N ASP A 143 -12.78 -16.99 14.70
CA ASP A 143 -14.24 -16.80 14.64
C ASP A 143 -14.82 -17.27 13.30
N ALA A 144 -14.10 -17.06 12.20
CA ALA A 144 -14.52 -17.53 10.87
C ALA A 144 -14.50 -19.05 10.72
N ILE A 145 -13.53 -19.71 11.36
CA ILE A 145 -13.43 -21.18 11.42
C ILE A 145 -14.56 -21.75 12.30
N GLU A 146 -14.87 -21.10 13.42
CA GLU A 146 -15.90 -21.55 14.37
C GLU A 146 -17.33 -21.41 13.83
N ILE A 147 -17.60 -20.41 12.98
CA ILE A 147 -18.89 -20.21 12.31
C ILE A 147 -19.06 -21.14 11.09
N GLY A 148 -18.03 -21.88 10.69
CA GLY A 148 -18.06 -22.79 9.54
C GLY A 148 -18.07 -22.07 8.19
N ASP A 149 -17.54 -20.85 8.14
CA ASP A 149 -17.56 -19.98 6.95
C ASP A 149 -16.26 -20.05 6.12
N VAL A 150 -15.42 -21.07 6.34
CA VAL A 150 -14.19 -21.34 5.57
C VAL A 150 -14.39 -22.48 4.58
#